data_AF-A0A3M2ZAL8-F1
#
_entry.id   AF-A0A3M2ZAL8-F1
#
_cell.length_a   1.000
_cell.length_b   1.000
_cell.length_c   1.000
_cell.angle_alpha   90.00
_cell.angle_beta   90.00
_cell.angle_gamma   90.00
#
_symmetry.space_group_name_H-M   'P 1'
#
loop_
_entity.id
_entity.type
_entity.pdbx_description
1 polymer ?
#
loop_
_entity_poly.entity_id
_entity_poly.type
_entity_poly.pdbx_seq_one_letter_code
_entity_poly.pdbx_strand_id
1 'polypeptide(L)' 'MTELIRLLPDVDLIRSIDALLPQTQCGKCGHSGCQPYAEGIAGGEAINKCPPG' A
#
# COMPACT_ATOMS: atom_id res chain seq x y z
N MET A 1 -15.66 -19.15 -4.82
CA MET A 1 -15.17 -17.74 -4.72
C MET A 1 -14.26 -17.50 -3.51
N THR A 2 -14.24 -18.37 -2.48
CA THR A 2 -13.44 -18.16 -1.26
C THR A 2 -12.03 -18.77 -1.29
N GLU A 3 -11.70 -19.60 -2.27
CA GLU A 3 -10.39 -20.30 -2.32
C GLU A 3 -9.32 -19.61 -3.18
N LEU A 4 -9.63 -18.47 -3.80
CA LEU A 4 -8.65 -17.65 -4.56
C LEU A 4 -8.01 -16.52 -3.72
N ILE A 5 -8.47 -16.31 -2.49
CA ILE A 5 -8.03 -15.20 -1.61
C ILE A 5 -6.70 -15.51 -0.88
N ARG A 6 -6.23 -16.76 -0.88
CA ARG A 6 -5.08 -17.17 -0.05
C ARG A 6 -3.70 -17.02 -0.71
N LEU A 7 -3.62 -16.49 -1.93
CA LEU A 7 -2.39 -16.36 -2.73
C LEU A 7 -2.04 -14.92 -3.15
N LEU A 8 -2.91 -13.94 -2.87
CA LEU A 8 -2.67 -12.53 -3.17
C LEU A 8 -2.75 -11.73 -1.87
N PRO A 9 -1.94 -10.67 -1.71
CA PRO A 9 -2.06 -9.77 -0.57
C PRO A 9 -3.51 -9.29 -0.47
N ASP A 10 -4.04 -9.25 0.75
CA ASP A 10 -5.44 -8.95 1.02
C ASP A 10 -5.81 -7.60 0.37
N VAL A 11 -6.62 -7.67 -0.69
CA VAL A 11 -6.99 -6.50 -1.52
C VAL A 11 -7.74 -5.47 -0.68
N ASP A 12 -8.50 -5.90 0.32
CA ASP A 12 -9.21 -5.00 1.22
C ASP A 12 -8.25 -4.34 2.21
N LEU A 13 -7.20 -5.05 2.67
CA LEU A 13 -6.11 -4.46 3.45
C LEU A 13 -5.35 -3.41 2.63
N ILE A 14 -4.96 -3.71 1.40
CA ILE A 14 -4.25 -2.77 0.51
C ILE A 14 -5.08 -1.51 0.33
N ARG A 15 -6.37 -1.65 -0.01
CA ARG A 15 -7.28 -0.51 -0.17
C ARG A 15 -7.43 0.31 1.10
N SER A 16 -7.49 -0.35 2.26
CA SER A 16 -7.59 0.32 3.55
C SER A 16 -6.33 1.13 3.86
N ILE A 17 -5.15 0.58 3.57
CA ILE A 17 -3.88 1.30 3.74
C ILE A 17 -3.78 2.47 2.75
N ASP A 18 -4.08 2.23 1.47
CA ASP A 18 -4.04 3.27 0.44
C ASP A 18 -4.92 4.46 0.82
N ALA A 19 -6.16 4.22 1.25
CA ALA A 19 -7.08 5.27 1.71
C ALA A 19 -6.56 6.11 2.90
N LEU A 20 -5.61 5.60 3.68
CA LEU A 20 -4.99 6.33 4.79
C LEU A 20 -3.72 7.09 4.39
N LEU A 21 -3.14 6.78 3.23
CA LEU A 21 -1.97 7.50 2.71
C LEU A 21 -2.35 8.91 2.21
N PRO A 22 -1.38 9.82 2.02
CA PRO A 22 -1.67 11.20 1.63
C PRO A 22 -2.34 11.40 0.26
N GLN A 23 -2.44 10.36 -0.58
CA GLN A 23 -3.04 10.40 -1.92
C GLN A 23 -2.45 11.48 -2.85
N THR A 24 -1.18 11.88 -2.61
CA THR A 24 -0.49 12.90 -3.42
C THR A 24 0.22 12.33 -4.65
N GLN A 25 0.39 11.00 -4.70
CA GLN A 25 1.08 10.30 -5.80
C GLN A 25 2.49 10.84 -6.11
N CYS A 26 3.18 11.44 -5.13
CA CYS A 26 4.44 12.16 -5.37
C CYS A 26 5.68 11.26 -5.60
N GLY A 27 5.60 9.99 -5.23
CA GLY A 27 6.67 8.99 -5.39
C GLY A 27 7.94 9.20 -4.55
N LYS A 28 7.97 10.19 -3.64
CA LYS A 28 9.14 10.46 -2.79
C LYS A 28 9.51 9.31 -1.84
N CYS A 29 8.59 8.39 -1.56
CA CYS A 29 8.85 7.18 -0.76
C CYS A 29 9.56 6.05 -1.54
N GLY A 30 9.85 6.25 -2.83
CA GLY A 30 10.49 5.25 -3.69
C GLY A 30 9.51 4.33 -4.43
N HIS A 31 8.21 4.58 -4.30
CA HIS A 31 7.13 3.88 -5.02
C HIS A 31 6.54 4.77 -6.12
N SER A 32 5.85 4.21 -7.12
CA SER A 32 5.22 5.01 -8.19
C SER A 32 3.94 5.76 -7.77
N GLY A 33 3.47 5.57 -6.53
CA GLY A 33 2.29 6.24 -5.97
C GLY A 33 1.91 5.68 -4.60
N CYS A 34 0.77 6.12 -4.06
CA CYS A 34 0.26 5.63 -2.78
C CYS A 34 -0.16 4.15 -2.84
N GLN A 35 -0.89 3.73 -3.88
CA GLN A 35 -1.32 2.33 -4.01
C GLN A 35 -0.14 1.33 -4.03
N PRO A 36 0.92 1.50 -4.86
CA PRO A 36 2.08 0.60 -4.80
C PRO A 36 2.79 0.60 -3.43
N TYR A 37 2.79 1.73 -2.73
CA TYR A 37 3.31 1.77 -1.37
C TYR A 37 2.43 1.00 -0.38
N ALA A 38 1.10 1.09 -0.52
CA ALA A 38 0.14 0.32 0.27
C ALA A 38 0.29 -1.21 0.05
N GLU A 39 0.55 -1.63 -1.19
CA GLU A 39 0.90 -3.03 -1.53
C GLU A 39 2.18 -3.47 -0.80
N GLY A 40 3.21 -2.62 -0.80
CA GLY A 40 4.44 -2.84 -0.03
C GLY A 40 4.18 -3.00 1.46
N ILE A 41 3.41 -2.08 2.07
CA ILE A 41 3.06 -2.15 3.50
C ILE A 41 2.27 -3.43 3.82
N ALA A 42 1.28 -3.80 3.01
CA ALA A 42 0.52 -5.04 3.18
C ALA A 42 1.43 -6.28 3.05
N GLY A 43 2.51 -6.18 2.27
CA GLY A 43 3.57 -7.19 2.14
C GLY A 43 4.65 -7.16 3.23
N GLY A 44 4.53 -6.28 4.24
CA GLY A 44 5.47 -6.19 5.37
C GLY A 44 6.57 -5.14 5.22
N GLU A 45 6.48 -4.24 4.24
CA GLU A 45 7.38 -3.10 4.11
C GLU A 45 7.21 -2.09 5.25
N ALA A 46 8.28 -1.40 5.61
CA ALA A 46 8.24 -0.37 6.65
C ALA A 46 7.31 0.81 6.27
N ILE A 47 6.46 1.22 7.21
CA ILE A 47 5.42 2.25 7.05
C ILE A 47 5.93 3.70 7.12
N ASN A 48 7.23 3.90 7.34
CA ASN A 48 7.84 5.21 7.63
C ASN A 48 8.63 5.79 6.43
N LYS A 49 8.38 5.31 5.21
CA LYS A 49 9.07 5.81 4.00
C LYS A 49 8.39 7.01 3.37
N CYS A 50 7.11 7.23 3.66
CA CYS A 50 6.43 8.44 3.21
C CYS A 50 7.02 9.64 3.96
N PRO A 51 7.67 10.60 3.28
CA PRO A 51 8.20 11.77 3.96
C PRO A 51 7.04 12.59 4.53
N PRO A 52 7.21 13.19 5.72
CA PRO A 52 6.27 14.19 6.20
C PRO A 52 6.36 15.41 5.27
N GLY A 53 5.36 15.59 4.40
CA GLY A 53 5.25 16.72 3.47
C GLY A 53 6.40 16.88 2.46
#